data_AF-A0A9J8DLV5-F1
#
_entry.id   AF-A0A9J8DLV5-F1
#
_cell.length_a   1.000
_cell.length_b   1.000
_cell.length_c   1.000
_cell.angle_alpha   90.00
_cell.angle_beta   90.00
_cell.angle_gamma   90.00
#
_symmetry.space_group_name_H-M   'P 1'
#
loop_
_entity.id
_entity.type
_entity.pdbx_description
1 polymer ?
#
loop_
_entity_poly.entity_id
_entity_poly.type
_entity_poly.pdbx_seq_one_letter_code
_entity_poly.pdbx_strand_id
1 'polypeptide(L)'
;MPRFTVHVRDEWLTVPCKDATCSIKWLAFEALKRYIKNKPDNGGIQHIKDVHFVVRRCQGLGLLDNDDTIEDVLEDNDFVELAIEGDTMSQDFIPSQPGTSHLTRAYKEPEQYISLDGNSLTSTDLVNLGKGLYMIKLTPEAEQKVVQSRELLDTIVKENKVVYGITTGFGKFARTVIPVSKLKYIYPLSPERTRMLLALRINVLAKGYSGVSLETLHRMIQAFNASCLSYVPEKGTVGASGDLAPLSHLALGLMGEGKMWSPKSGWADAKYVLEAHGLKPISLKPKEGLALINGTQMITSLGAEAVERAEAIARQADIIAALTLEVLKGTTKAFDSDIHELRPHPGQKEVALRFRSLLDSDHHPSEIAESHRFCDRVQDAYTMRCLLLALTTISGGNFHGEYPAKALDYLAIGVHELASISERRIERLCNPSLSELPAFLVNEGGLNSGFMIAHCTAAALVSENKVLCHPSSIDSLSTSAATEDHVSMGGWAARKALRVVEHVEQVLAIELLAACQGIEFLRPLRTTTPLEKVYDLVRATVKPWIKDRFMAPDIEAVHRLLVDQKVWNIAGPYIEKYCMEYIPESRPSSPTAFALDPPPSPRKRVRLE
;
A
#
# COMPACT_ATOMS: atom_id res chain seq x y z
N MET A 1 -24.96 -4.52 46.29
CA MET A 1 -24.32 -5.74 45.77
C MET A 1 -23.62 -5.36 44.50
N PRO A 2 -22.29 -5.54 44.40
CA PRO A 2 -21.58 -5.31 43.15
C PRO A 2 -22.19 -6.17 42.04
N ARG A 3 -22.33 -5.59 40.86
CA ARG A 3 -22.93 -6.20 39.68
C ARG A 3 -21.88 -6.17 38.59
N PHE A 4 -21.50 -7.34 38.11
CA PHE A 4 -20.57 -7.49 37.01
C PHE A 4 -21.33 -7.80 35.75
N THR A 5 -20.88 -7.23 34.64
CA THR A 5 -21.52 -7.44 33.36
C THR A 5 -20.64 -8.37 32.52
N VAL A 6 -21.21 -9.50 32.13
CA VAL A 6 -20.51 -10.57 31.43
C VAL A 6 -21.15 -10.76 30.07
N HIS A 7 -20.36 -10.66 29.01
CA HIS A 7 -20.78 -11.01 27.66
C HIS A 7 -20.64 -12.52 27.45
N VAL A 8 -21.73 -13.19 27.09
CA VAL A 8 -21.74 -14.61 26.70
C VAL A 8 -22.39 -14.69 25.32
N ARG A 9 -21.59 -14.98 24.29
CA ARG A 9 -22.00 -15.06 22.87
C ARG A 9 -22.70 -13.81 22.34
N ASP A 10 -24.03 -13.79 22.39
CA ASP A 10 -24.93 -12.77 21.84
C ASP A 10 -25.63 -11.93 22.92
N GLU A 11 -25.32 -12.17 24.21
CA GLU A 11 -26.06 -11.60 25.33
C GLU A 11 -25.15 -11.01 26.41
N TRP A 12 -25.51 -9.81 26.89
CA TRP A 12 -24.89 -9.18 28.05
C TRP A 12 -25.69 -9.51 29.31
N LEU A 13 -25.04 -10.21 30.24
CA LEU A 13 -25.66 -10.71 31.46
C LEU A 13 -25.12 -9.96 32.68
N THR A 14 -26.02 -9.43 33.49
CA THR A 14 -25.65 -8.86 34.78
C THR A 14 -25.64 -9.95 35.86
N VAL A 15 -24.47 -10.21 36.43
CA VAL A 15 -24.27 -11.19 37.51
C VAL A 15 -24.11 -10.45 38.85
N PRO A 16 -25.09 -10.54 39.77
CA PRO A 16 -24.94 -9.99 41.10
C PRO A 16 -23.98 -10.85 41.93
N CYS A 17 -22.90 -10.25 42.42
CA CYS A 17 -21.97 -10.90 43.32
C CYS A 17 -22.25 -10.45 44.76
N LYS A 18 -22.37 -11.41 45.69
CA LYS A 18 -22.57 -11.12 47.13
C LYS A 18 -21.25 -11.04 47.90
N ASP A 19 -20.18 -11.60 47.34
CA ASP A 19 -18.89 -11.79 48.00
C ASP A 19 -17.75 -11.48 47.02
N ALA A 20 -16.99 -10.41 47.27
CA ALA A 20 -15.96 -9.92 46.34
C ALA A 20 -14.76 -10.88 46.20
N THR A 21 -14.61 -11.84 47.11
CA THR A 21 -13.57 -12.89 47.03
C THR A 21 -13.93 -14.05 46.09
N CYS A 22 -15.06 -13.95 45.36
CA CYS A 22 -15.41 -14.94 44.34
C CYS A 22 -14.39 -14.91 43.19
N SER A 23 -14.08 -16.08 42.63
CA SER A 23 -13.12 -16.16 41.52
C SER A 23 -13.74 -15.83 40.16
N ILE A 24 -12.89 -15.54 39.19
CA ILE A 24 -13.28 -15.36 37.78
C ILE A 24 -13.99 -16.60 37.22
N LYS A 25 -13.54 -17.80 37.60
CA LYS A 25 -14.22 -19.06 37.26
C LYS A 25 -15.65 -19.11 37.79
N TRP A 26 -15.88 -18.66 39.03
CA TRP A 26 -17.22 -18.60 39.60
C TRP A 26 -18.11 -17.63 38.81
N LEU A 27 -17.59 -16.44 38.49
CA LEU A 27 -18.31 -15.43 37.72
C LEU A 27 -18.75 -15.96 36.35
N ALA A 28 -17.84 -16.64 35.66
CA ALA A 28 -18.09 -17.28 34.36
C ALA A 28 -19.19 -18.36 34.45
N PHE A 29 -19.13 -19.26 35.43
CA PHE A 29 -20.15 -20.29 35.60
C PHE A 29 -21.53 -19.71 35.94
N GLU A 30 -21.56 -18.66 36.76
CA GLU A 30 -22.80 -17.99 37.10
C GLU A 30 -23.41 -17.23 35.91
N ALA A 31 -22.59 -16.68 35.02
CA ALA A 31 -23.05 -16.13 33.75
C ALA A 31 -23.60 -17.23 32.82
N LEU A 32 -22.89 -18.35 32.66
CA LEU A 32 -23.35 -19.49 31.85
C LEU A 32 -24.68 -20.07 32.31
N LYS A 33 -24.87 -20.26 33.63
CA LYS A 33 -26.15 -20.73 34.19
C LYS A 33 -27.31 -19.81 33.82
N ARG A 34 -27.09 -18.49 33.85
CA ARG A 34 -28.09 -17.49 33.48
C ARG A 34 -28.37 -17.51 31.97
N TYR A 35 -27.32 -17.58 31.15
CA TYR A 35 -27.42 -17.71 29.70
C TYR A 35 -28.29 -18.92 29.31
N ILE A 36 -27.95 -20.10 29.84
CA ILE A 36 -28.64 -21.36 29.54
C ILE A 36 -30.13 -21.30 29.91
N LYS A 37 -30.45 -20.75 31.09
CA LYS A 37 -31.83 -20.64 31.57
C LYS A 37 -32.72 -19.78 30.66
N ASN A 38 -32.12 -18.82 29.94
CA ASN A 38 -32.85 -17.87 29.10
C ASN A 38 -33.02 -18.32 27.65
N LYS A 39 -32.52 -19.51 27.25
CA LYS A 39 -32.54 -19.97 25.84
C LYS A 39 -33.35 -21.27 25.67
N PRO A 40 -34.11 -21.42 24.58
CA PRO A 40 -35.03 -22.55 24.36
C PRO A 40 -34.36 -23.93 24.12
N ASP A 41 -33.04 -24.01 23.93
CA ASP A 41 -32.26 -25.26 23.83
C ASP A 41 -30.97 -25.19 24.69
N ASN A 42 -31.05 -24.56 25.87
CA ASN A 42 -29.89 -24.27 26.73
C ASN A 42 -28.76 -23.52 26.01
N GLY A 43 -29.04 -22.88 24.87
CA GLY A 43 -28.02 -22.31 24.00
C GLY A 43 -27.03 -23.35 23.46
N GLY A 44 -27.41 -24.60 23.21
CA GLY A 44 -26.48 -25.62 22.69
C GLY A 44 -25.43 -26.10 23.70
N ILE A 45 -25.57 -25.76 24.99
CA ILE A 45 -24.71 -26.24 26.07
C ILE A 45 -25.46 -27.34 26.85
N GLN A 46 -25.00 -28.58 26.73
CA GLN A 46 -25.65 -29.73 27.38
C GLN A 46 -25.29 -29.86 28.87
N HIS A 47 -24.01 -29.70 29.21
CA HIS A 47 -23.50 -29.82 30.57
C HIS A 47 -22.52 -28.69 30.89
N ILE A 48 -22.91 -27.81 31.82
CA ILE A 48 -22.10 -26.64 32.22
C ILE A 48 -20.69 -27.04 32.69
N LYS A 49 -20.55 -28.19 33.37
CA LYS A 49 -19.28 -28.65 33.92
C LYS A 49 -18.25 -29.06 32.86
N ASP A 50 -18.73 -29.36 31.65
CA ASP A 50 -17.90 -29.82 30.54
C ASP A 50 -17.56 -28.67 29.56
N VAL A 51 -18.00 -27.44 29.89
CA VAL A 51 -17.70 -26.24 29.12
C VAL A 51 -16.30 -25.76 29.47
N HIS A 52 -15.41 -25.82 28.49
CA HIS A 52 -14.13 -25.12 28.55
C HIS A 52 -14.31 -23.67 28.08
N PHE A 53 -13.74 -22.74 28.82
CA PHE A 53 -13.87 -21.31 28.53
C PHE A 53 -12.64 -20.52 28.97
N VAL A 54 -12.48 -19.34 28.39
CA VAL A 54 -11.55 -18.30 28.85
C VAL A 54 -12.31 -17.00 29.09
N VAL A 55 -11.89 -16.24 30.10
CA VAL A 55 -12.47 -14.94 30.43
C VAL A 55 -11.48 -13.84 30.03
N ARG A 56 -11.96 -12.82 29.33
CA ARG A 56 -11.16 -11.65 28.96
C ARG A 56 -11.80 -10.35 29.42
N ARG A 57 -10.99 -9.35 29.78
CA ARG A 57 -11.48 -7.97 29.95
C ARG A 57 -11.83 -7.40 28.59
N CYS A 58 -12.99 -6.75 28.48
CA CYS A 58 -13.38 -6.04 27.26
C CYS A 58 -12.49 -4.80 27.03
N GLN A 59 -12.06 -4.16 28.11
CA GLN A 59 -11.10 -3.04 28.08
C GLN A 59 -9.67 -3.58 28.26
N GLY A 60 -8.78 -3.29 27.30
CA GLY A 60 -7.38 -3.73 27.35
C GLY A 60 -7.11 -5.18 26.93
N LEU A 61 -8.15 -5.99 26.71
CA LEU A 61 -8.09 -7.35 26.14
C LEU A 61 -7.18 -8.34 26.90
N GLY A 62 -6.98 -8.12 28.20
CA GLY A 62 -6.24 -9.05 29.06
C GLY A 62 -7.04 -10.34 29.32
N LEU A 63 -6.40 -11.49 29.15
CA LEU A 63 -6.91 -12.78 29.64
C LEU A 63 -6.81 -12.80 31.17
N LEU A 64 -7.87 -13.25 31.82
CA LEU A 64 -7.93 -13.39 33.27
C LEU A 64 -7.70 -14.86 33.64
N ASP A 65 -6.93 -15.11 34.70
CA ASP A 65 -6.82 -16.45 35.23
C ASP A 65 -8.13 -16.83 35.93
N ASN A 66 -8.51 -18.10 35.81
CA ASN A 66 -9.74 -18.61 36.39
C ASN A 66 -9.72 -18.62 37.93
N ASP A 67 -8.52 -18.71 38.51
CA ASP A 67 -8.31 -18.76 39.95
C ASP A 67 -8.12 -17.36 40.58
N ASP A 68 -7.99 -16.30 39.76
CA ASP A 68 -7.92 -14.92 40.24
C ASP A 68 -9.24 -14.51 40.92
N THR A 69 -9.15 -13.70 41.97
CA THR A 69 -10.32 -13.12 42.63
C THR A 69 -10.84 -11.93 41.82
N ILE A 70 -12.15 -11.71 41.82
CA ILE A 70 -12.76 -10.61 41.05
C ILE A 70 -12.21 -9.24 41.48
N GLU A 71 -11.98 -9.02 42.78
CA GLU A 71 -11.47 -7.76 43.32
C GLU A 71 -10.02 -7.45 42.89
N ASP A 72 -9.21 -8.47 42.61
CA ASP A 72 -7.81 -8.27 42.21
C ASP A 72 -7.67 -7.86 40.74
N VAL A 73 -8.64 -8.23 39.88
CA VAL A 73 -8.48 -8.12 38.42
C VAL A 73 -9.56 -7.31 37.70
N LEU A 74 -10.68 -6.97 38.37
CA LEU A 74 -11.77 -6.17 37.81
C LEU A 74 -12.06 -4.92 38.64
N GLU A 75 -12.19 -3.79 37.96
CA GLU A 75 -12.58 -2.50 38.55
C GLU A 75 -14.11 -2.29 38.49
N ASP A 76 -14.62 -1.33 39.25
CA ASP A 76 -16.04 -0.95 39.22
C ASP A 76 -16.45 -0.46 37.81
N ASN A 77 -17.44 -1.13 37.22
CA ASN A 77 -17.93 -0.98 35.83
C ASN A 77 -17.08 -1.65 34.75
N ASP A 78 -16.16 -2.55 35.09
CA ASP A 78 -15.56 -3.41 34.09
C ASP A 78 -16.57 -4.41 33.50
N PHE A 79 -16.36 -4.69 32.22
CA PHE A 79 -17.09 -5.69 31.46
C PHE A 79 -16.12 -6.79 31.05
N VAL A 80 -16.54 -8.04 31.20
CA VAL A 80 -15.76 -9.21 30.79
C VAL A 80 -16.50 -10.01 29.75
N GLU A 81 -15.76 -10.69 28.89
CA GLU A 81 -16.30 -11.59 27.88
C GLU A 81 -15.86 -13.01 28.15
N LEU A 82 -16.83 -13.91 28.08
CA LEU A 82 -16.65 -15.34 28.20
C LEU A 82 -16.58 -15.97 26.82
N ALA A 83 -15.40 -16.43 26.42
CA ALA A 83 -15.19 -17.17 25.19
C ALA A 83 -15.22 -18.67 25.49
N ILE A 84 -16.23 -19.36 24.97
CA ILE A 84 -16.41 -20.81 25.14
C ILE A 84 -15.66 -21.55 24.03
N GLU A 85 -14.91 -22.58 24.39
CA GLU A 85 -14.15 -23.40 23.46
C GLU A 85 -15.11 -24.21 22.56
N GLY A 86 -14.93 -24.10 21.24
CA GLY A 86 -15.82 -24.72 20.24
C GLY A 86 -16.91 -23.79 19.70
N ASP A 87 -17.16 -22.65 20.33
CA ASP A 87 -17.97 -21.60 19.70
C ASP A 87 -17.18 -20.95 18.57
N THR A 88 -17.79 -20.89 17.38
CA THR A 88 -17.34 -19.93 16.37
C THR A 88 -17.57 -18.55 16.97
N MET A 89 -16.47 -17.82 17.19
CA MET A 89 -16.48 -16.46 17.73
C MET A 89 -17.58 -15.63 17.09
N SER A 90 -18.39 -14.95 17.92
CA SER A 90 -19.47 -14.07 17.50
C SER A 90 -19.06 -13.17 16.33
N GLN A 91 -19.96 -13.00 15.36
CA GLN A 91 -19.77 -12.11 14.20
C GLN A 91 -19.61 -10.63 14.58
N ASP A 92 -19.85 -10.28 15.85
CA ASP A 92 -19.54 -8.95 16.41
C ASP A 92 -18.07 -8.80 16.82
N PHE A 93 -17.25 -9.82 16.57
CA PHE A 93 -15.81 -9.64 16.39
C PHE A 93 -15.60 -8.68 15.22
N ILE A 94 -15.32 -7.40 15.54
CA ILE A 94 -14.75 -6.46 14.59
C ILE A 94 -13.43 -7.10 14.14
N PRO A 95 -13.35 -7.64 12.91
CA PRO A 95 -12.04 -7.91 12.34
C PRO A 95 -11.33 -6.55 12.39
N SER A 96 -10.05 -6.49 12.76
CA SER A 96 -9.24 -5.41 12.20
C SER A 96 -9.59 -5.43 10.72
N GLN A 97 -10.35 -4.44 10.23
CA GLN A 97 -10.80 -4.50 8.85
C GLN A 97 -9.53 -4.72 8.06
N PRO A 98 -9.37 -5.85 7.33
CA PRO A 98 -8.36 -5.88 6.33
C PRO A 98 -8.75 -4.69 5.45
N GLY A 99 -7.87 -3.68 5.36
CA GLY A 99 -8.10 -2.58 4.43
C GLY A 99 -8.54 -3.16 3.09
N THR A 100 -9.43 -2.46 2.39
CA THR A 100 -9.99 -2.82 1.07
C THR A 100 -9.11 -3.82 0.31
N SER A 101 -9.41 -5.11 0.49
CA SER A 101 -8.63 -6.20 -0.08
C SER A 101 -9.34 -6.66 -1.35
N HIS A 102 -8.66 -6.59 -2.50
CA HIS A 102 -9.18 -7.10 -3.76
C HIS A 102 -9.49 -8.61 -3.67
N LEU A 103 -8.77 -9.34 -2.81
CA LEU A 103 -8.99 -10.75 -2.56
C LEU A 103 -10.24 -11.05 -1.71
N THR A 104 -10.88 -10.04 -1.10
CA THR A 104 -12.14 -10.21 -0.33
C THR A 104 -13.40 -9.90 -1.12
N ARG A 105 -13.31 -9.10 -2.20
CA ARG A 105 -14.46 -8.73 -3.04
C ARG A 105 -14.52 -9.63 -4.27
N ALA A 106 -15.31 -10.72 -4.17
CA ALA A 106 -15.54 -11.69 -5.24
C ALA A 106 -14.25 -12.30 -5.83
N TYR A 107 -13.45 -12.95 -4.98
CA TYR A 107 -12.29 -13.73 -5.44
C TYR A 107 -12.71 -14.75 -6.50
N LYS A 108 -12.17 -14.60 -7.71
CA LYS A 108 -12.24 -15.60 -8.77
C LYS A 108 -10.88 -16.28 -8.84
N GLU A 109 -10.87 -17.61 -8.85
CA GLU A 109 -9.63 -18.36 -9.05
C GLU A 109 -9.01 -17.94 -10.39
N PRO A 110 -7.72 -17.52 -10.41
CA PRO A 110 -7.06 -17.14 -11.65
C PRO A 110 -6.90 -18.35 -12.56
N GLU A 111 -7.12 -18.17 -13.86
CA GLU A 111 -6.97 -19.22 -14.87
C GLU A 111 -5.60 -19.15 -15.59
N GLN A 112 -4.94 -18.00 -15.52
CA GLN A 112 -3.69 -17.71 -16.21
C GLN A 112 -2.47 -17.95 -15.33
N TYR A 113 -1.36 -18.34 -15.94
CA TYR A 113 -0.09 -18.59 -15.26
C TYR A 113 0.98 -17.58 -15.66
N ILE A 114 1.78 -17.14 -14.68
CA ILE A 114 3.10 -16.55 -14.90
C ILE A 114 4.16 -17.64 -14.64
N SER A 115 5.13 -17.73 -15.55
CA SER A 115 6.27 -18.63 -15.40
C SER A 115 7.40 -17.91 -14.67
N LEU A 116 7.92 -18.50 -13.59
CA LEU A 116 9.04 -17.96 -12.82
C LEU A 116 10.35 -18.65 -13.18
N ASP A 117 11.36 -17.85 -13.50
CA ASP A 117 12.71 -18.28 -13.87
C ASP A 117 13.79 -17.84 -12.85
N GLY A 118 13.38 -17.10 -11.82
CA GLY A 118 14.23 -16.50 -10.81
C GLY A 118 14.94 -15.20 -11.19
N ASN A 119 14.63 -14.60 -12.34
CA ASN A 119 15.32 -13.43 -12.88
C ASN A 119 14.41 -12.38 -13.55
N SER A 120 13.33 -12.77 -14.23
CA SER A 120 12.55 -11.88 -15.11
C SER A 120 11.28 -11.30 -14.49
N LEU A 121 10.91 -11.69 -13.27
CA LEU A 121 9.71 -11.17 -12.58
C LEU A 121 9.80 -9.64 -12.36
N THR A 122 8.88 -8.89 -12.95
CA THR A 122 8.80 -7.42 -12.79
C THR A 122 8.03 -7.00 -11.54
N SER A 123 8.12 -5.72 -11.15
CA SER A 123 7.32 -5.14 -10.07
C SER A 123 5.82 -5.18 -10.38
N THR A 124 5.44 -4.88 -11.63
CA THR A 124 4.06 -4.98 -12.11
C THR A 124 3.53 -6.43 -12.03
N ASP A 125 4.32 -7.41 -12.48
CA ASP A 125 3.95 -8.83 -12.35
C ASP A 125 3.73 -9.21 -10.89
N LEU A 126 4.62 -8.75 -10.00
CA LEU A 126 4.53 -9.03 -8.56
C LEU A 126 3.26 -8.44 -7.94
N VAL A 127 2.92 -7.18 -8.25
CA VAL A 127 1.68 -6.55 -7.79
C VAL A 127 0.45 -7.27 -8.35
N ASN A 128 0.47 -7.71 -9.60
CA ASN A 128 -0.61 -8.47 -10.22
C ASN A 128 -0.78 -9.87 -9.60
N LEU A 129 0.33 -10.53 -9.24
CA LEU A 129 0.32 -11.75 -8.44
C LEU A 129 -0.33 -11.51 -7.07
N GLY A 130 0.00 -10.38 -6.42
CA GLY A 130 -0.63 -9.93 -5.16
C GLY A 130 -2.14 -9.75 -5.27
N LYS A 131 -2.61 -9.14 -6.37
CA LYS A 131 -4.05 -8.97 -6.70
C LYS A 131 -4.78 -10.27 -7.02
N GLY A 132 -4.07 -11.40 -7.11
CA GLY A 132 -4.66 -12.70 -7.42
C GLY A 132 -4.99 -12.90 -8.89
N LEU A 133 -4.40 -12.13 -9.82
CA LEU A 133 -4.68 -12.23 -11.25
C LEU A 133 -4.04 -13.45 -11.92
N TYR A 134 -2.98 -14.00 -11.32
CA TYR A 134 -2.20 -15.10 -11.90
C TYR A 134 -1.89 -16.20 -10.88
N MET A 135 -1.77 -17.42 -11.40
CA MET A 135 -1.08 -18.54 -10.80
C MET A 135 0.41 -18.53 -11.17
N ILE A 136 1.21 -19.30 -10.44
CA ILE A 136 2.64 -19.48 -10.67
C ILE A 136 2.91 -20.89 -11.18
N LYS A 137 3.86 -21.00 -12.11
CA LYS A 137 4.59 -22.24 -12.44
C LYS A 137 6.08 -21.92 -12.64
N LEU A 138 6.94 -22.92 -12.57
CA LEU A 138 8.37 -22.75 -12.86
C LEU A 138 8.63 -22.94 -14.36
N THR A 139 9.71 -22.33 -14.86
CA THR A 139 10.26 -22.73 -16.16
C THR A 139 11.06 -24.04 -16.01
N PRO A 140 11.16 -24.88 -17.05
CA PRO A 140 11.96 -26.10 -17.01
C PRO A 140 13.42 -25.84 -16.61
N GLU A 141 13.99 -24.72 -17.05
CA GLU A 141 15.36 -24.33 -16.74
C GLU A 141 15.52 -23.98 -15.25
N ALA A 142 14.51 -23.36 -14.64
CA ALA A 142 14.53 -23.06 -13.21
C ALA A 142 14.42 -24.34 -12.37
N GLU A 143 13.56 -25.28 -12.76
CA GLU A 143 13.48 -26.60 -12.12
C GLU A 143 14.83 -27.32 -12.16
N GLN A 144 15.47 -27.33 -13.33
CA GLN A 144 16.79 -27.95 -13.50
C GLN A 144 17.85 -27.29 -12.61
N LYS A 145 17.89 -25.96 -12.53
CA LYS A 145 18.82 -25.23 -11.64
C LYS A 145 18.58 -25.57 -10.17
N VAL A 146 17.33 -25.68 -9.74
CA VAL A 146 16.96 -26.06 -8.36
C VAL A 146 17.44 -27.48 -8.04
N VAL A 147 17.23 -28.43 -8.95
CA VAL A 147 17.70 -29.82 -8.79
C VAL A 147 19.22 -29.87 -8.67
N GLN A 148 19.95 -29.23 -9.59
CA GLN A 148 21.43 -29.19 -9.56
C GLN A 148 21.95 -28.57 -8.25
N SER A 149 21.33 -27.48 -7.78
CA SER A 149 21.65 -26.85 -6.50
C SER A 149 21.53 -27.82 -5.33
N ARG A 150 20.46 -28.63 -5.34
CA ARG A 150 20.15 -29.58 -4.28
C ARG A 150 21.11 -30.76 -4.28
N GLU A 151 21.44 -31.31 -5.44
CA GLU A 151 22.40 -32.41 -5.58
C GLU A 151 23.80 -32.05 -5.06
N LEU A 152 24.26 -30.83 -5.35
CA LEU A 152 25.51 -30.31 -4.80
C LEU A 152 25.46 -30.25 -3.26
N LEU A 153 24.35 -29.78 -2.69
CA LEU A 153 24.19 -29.70 -1.25
C LEU A 153 24.14 -31.08 -0.59
N ASP A 154 23.43 -32.03 -1.18
CA ASP A 154 23.36 -33.39 -0.68
C ASP A 154 24.73 -34.07 -0.72
N THR A 155 25.58 -33.74 -1.71
CA THR A 155 26.98 -34.17 -1.76
C THR A 155 27.80 -33.59 -0.60
N ILE A 156 27.69 -32.28 -0.35
CA ILE A 156 28.36 -31.60 0.78
C ILE A 156 27.99 -32.22 2.13
N VAL A 157 26.70 -32.52 2.33
CA VAL A 157 26.19 -33.16 3.55
C VAL A 157 26.75 -34.57 3.70
N LYS A 158 26.77 -35.38 2.63
CA LYS A 158 27.36 -36.72 2.63
C LYS A 158 28.85 -36.70 2.96
N GLU A 159 29.57 -35.68 2.50
CA GLU A 159 31.01 -35.53 2.71
C GLU A 159 31.38 -34.90 4.07
N ASN A 160 30.41 -34.58 4.94
CA ASN A 160 30.62 -33.92 6.24
C ASN A 160 31.46 -32.63 6.18
N LYS A 161 31.40 -31.90 5.05
CA LYS A 161 32.12 -30.63 4.90
C LYS A 161 31.50 -29.56 5.80
N VAL A 162 32.34 -28.75 6.45
CA VAL A 162 31.89 -27.63 7.30
C VAL A 162 31.41 -26.48 6.41
N VAL A 163 30.09 -26.26 6.37
CA VAL A 163 29.46 -25.19 5.58
C VAL A 163 28.34 -24.54 6.40
N TYR A 164 28.38 -23.21 6.48
CA TYR A 164 27.45 -22.40 7.28
C TYR A 164 25.99 -22.66 6.90
N GLY A 165 25.14 -22.94 7.90
CA GLY A 165 23.71 -23.20 7.71
C GLY A 165 23.38 -24.53 7.03
N ILE A 166 24.37 -25.39 6.80
CA ILE A 166 24.22 -26.75 6.28
C ILE A 166 24.63 -27.78 7.35
N THR A 167 25.84 -27.65 7.88
CA THR A 167 26.42 -28.56 8.91
C THR A 167 26.73 -27.86 10.23
N THR A 168 26.38 -26.57 10.37
CA THR A 168 26.56 -25.75 11.59
C THR A 168 25.22 -25.16 12.05
N GLY A 169 25.07 -24.88 13.36
CA GLY A 169 23.90 -24.16 13.92
C GLY A 169 23.86 -22.66 13.56
N PHE A 170 22.84 -21.95 14.05
CA PHE A 170 22.59 -20.52 13.76
C PHE A 170 22.72 -19.63 15.00
N GLY A 171 23.29 -18.45 14.83
CA GLY A 171 23.36 -17.41 15.86
C GLY A 171 24.03 -17.83 17.17
N LYS A 172 23.80 -17.04 18.22
CA LYS A 172 24.41 -17.24 19.56
C LYS A 172 23.70 -18.31 20.42
N PHE A 173 22.49 -18.71 20.03
CA PHE A 173 21.58 -19.53 20.85
C PHE A 173 21.13 -20.83 20.17
N ALA A 174 21.99 -21.49 19.39
CA ALA A 174 21.68 -22.78 18.74
C ALA A 174 21.26 -23.94 19.69
N ARG A 175 21.06 -23.70 21.00
CA ARG A 175 20.72 -24.69 22.03
C ARG A 175 19.65 -24.23 23.05
N THR A 176 18.91 -23.14 22.83
CA THR A 176 17.93 -22.62 23.81
C THR A 176 16.50 -22.68 23.29
N VAL A 177 15.60 -23.35 24.03
CA VAL A 177 14.15 -23.46 23.72
C VAL A 177 13.40 -22.30 24.37
N ILE A 178 12.54 -21.62 23.62
CA ILE A 178 11.69 -20.52 24.11
C ILE A 178 10.22 -21.02 24.18
N PRO A 179 9.52 -20.86 25.32
CA PRO A 179 8.10 -21.17 25.43
C PRO A 179 7.22 -20.25 24.55
N VAL A 180 6.22 -20.84 23.87
CA VAL A 180 5.33 -20.17 22.90
C VAL A 180 4.44 -19.08 23.53
N SER A 181 4.25 -19.09 24.85
CA SER A 181 3.26 -18.26 25.58
C SER A 181 3.59 -16.76 25.73
N LYS A 182 4.65 -16.23 25.12
CA LYS A 182 5.09 -14.82 25.32
C LYS A 182 5.10 -13.91 24.08
N LEU A 183 4.61 -14.38 22.93
CA LEU A 183 4.61 -13.58 21.69
C LEU A 183 3.29 -12.80 21.56
N LYS A 184 3.33 -11.49 21.83
CA LYS A 184 2.23 -10.59 21.48
C LYS A 184 2.14 -10.46 19.96
N TYR A 185 0.98 -10.80 19.39
CA TYR A 185 0.75 -10.73 17.95
C TYR A 185 0.71 -9.26 17.47
N ILE A 186 1.60 -8.95 16.53
CA ILE A 186 1.64 -7.69 15.79
C ILE A 186 0.71 -7.83 14.58
N TYR A 187 0.01 -6.76 14.17
CA TYR A 187 -0.86 -6.72 12.98
C TYR A 187 -0.24 -7.44 11.76
N PRO A 188 -0.99 -8.34 11.09
CA PRO A 188 -0.50 -9.07 9.93
C PRO A 188 -0.46 -8.19 8.68
N LEU A 189 0.36 -8.60 7.71
CA LEU A 189 0.23 -8.20 6.32
C LEU A 189 -1.16 -8.53 5.78
N SER A 190 -1.63 -7.70 4.84
CA SER A 190 -2.82 -8.03 4.05
C SER A 190 -2.57 -9.31 3.23
N PRO A 191 -3.65 -10.04 2.86
CA PRO A 191 -3.53 -11.18 1.95
C PRO A 191 -2.76 -10.85 0.67
N GLU A 192 -2.99 -9.68 0.07
CA GLU A 192 -2.28 -9.25 -1.14
C GLU A 192 -0.77 -9.16 -0.92
N ARG A 193 -0.34 -8.48 0.15
CA ARG A 193 1.08 -8.30 0.48
C ARG A 193 1.75 -9.60 0.86
N THR A 194 1.05 -10.49 1.59
CA THR A 194 1.54 -11.84 1.90
C THR A 194 1.70 -12.67 0.62
N ARG A 195 0.77 -12.54 -0.33
CA ARG A 195 0.82 -13.21 -1.63
C ARG A 195 2.01 -12.72 -2.46
N MET A 196 2.27 -11.41 -2.49
CA MET A 196 3.48 -10.85 -3.10
C MET A 196 4.76 -11.39 -2.44
N LEU A 197 4.81 -11.39 -1.11
CA LEU A 197 5.95 -11.91 -0.36
C LEU A 197 6.25 -13.37 -0.71
N LEU A 198 5.21 -14.22 -0.77
CA LEU A 198 5.33 -15.63 -1.15
C LEU A 198 5.80 -15.80 -2.60
N ALA A 199 5.19 -15.08 -3.55
CA ALA A 199 5.60 -15.11 -4.96
C ALA A 199 7.07 -14.75 -5.13
N LEU A 200 7.52 -13.67 -4.48
CA LEU A 200 8.91 -13.22 -4.57
C LEU A 200 9.87 -14.22 -3.92
N ARG A 201 9.48 -14.87 -2.81
CA ARG A 201 10.28 -15.95 -2.22
C ARG A 201 10.42 -17.13 -3.17
N ILE A 202 9.32 -17.57 -3.79
CA ILE A 202 9.33 -18.65 -4.79
C ILE A 202 10.27 -18.28 -5.95
N ASN A 203 10.18 -17.06 -6.47
CA ASN A 203 11.03 -16.59 -7.57
C ASN A 203 12.52 -16.62 -7.18
N VAL A 204 12.89 -16.12 -5.99
CA VAL A 204 14.29 -16.14 -5.55
C VAL A 204 14.83 -17.56 -5.39
N LEU A 205 14.00 -18.48 -4.88
CA LEU A 205 14.36 -19.90 -4.77
C LEU A 205 14.54 -20.58 -6.14
N ALA A 206 13.69 -20.23 -7.11
CA ALA A 206 13.75 -20.72 -8.48
C ALA A 206 15.06 -20.38 -9.21
N LYS A 207 15.83 -19.41 -8.69
CA LYS A 207 17.15 -19.06 -9.22
C LYS A 207 18.19 -20.19 -9.07
N GLY A 208 17.97 -21.14 -8.15
CA GLY A 208 18.79 -22.36 -8.02
C GLY A 208 20.11 -22.20 -7.26
N TYR A 209 20.22 -21.23 -6.35
CA TYR A 209 21.42 -21.06 -5.50
C TYR A 209 21.17 -21.36 -4.01
N SER A 210 19.94 -21.70 -3.65
CA SER A 210 19.53 -21.84 -2.25
C SER A 210 19.64 -23.25 -1.71
N GLY A 211 19.71 -24.29 -2.56
CA GLY A 211 19.74 -25.69 -2.13
C GLY A 211 18.40 -26.19 -1.56
N VAL A 212 17.30 -25.51 -1.86
CA VAL A 212 15.94 -25.99 -1.58
C VAL A 212 15.62 -27.17 -2.50
N SER A 213 14.85 -28.14 -2.01
CA SER A 213 14.37 -29.22 -2.84
C SER A 213 13.22 -28.78 -3.73
N LEU A 214 13.16 -29.35 -4.94
CA LEU A 214 12.09 -29.08 -5.90
C LEU A 214 10.71 -29.41 -5.31
N GLU A 215 10.63 -30.46 -4.49
CA GLU A 215 9.43 -30.83 -3.74
C GLU A 215 8.91 -29.69 -2.83
N THR A 216 9.79 -29.10 -2.00
CA THR A 216 9.42 -27.98 -1.13
C THR A 216 8.95 -26.79 -1.96
N LEU A 217 9.65 -26.49 -3.06
CA LEU A 217 9.27 -25.38 -3.95
C LEU A 217 7.92 -25.59 -4.64
N HIS A 218 7.60 -26.82 -5.10
CA HIS A 218 6.28 -27.13 -5.64
C HIS A 218 5.17 -27.00 -4.60
N ARG A 219 5.39 -27.42 -3.35
CA ARG A 219 4.40 -27.25 -2.27
C ARG A 219 4.13 -25.77 -1.99
N MET A 220 5.17 -24.92 -2.02
CA MET A 220 5.00 -23.46 -1.92
C MET A 220 4.15 -22.90 -3.08
N ILE A 221 4.41 -23.36 -4.30
CA ILE A 221 3.63 -22.97 -5.49
C ILE A 221 2.17 -23.43 -5.39
N GLN A 222 1.93 -24.64 -4.90
CA GLN A 222 0.58 -25.15 -4.67
C GLN A 222 -0.19 -24.31 -3.63
N ALA A 223 0.45 -23.97 -2.51
CA ALA A 223 -0.12 -23.07 -1.50
C ALA A 223 -0.40 -21.67 -2.08
N PHE A 224 0.53 -21.13 -2.87
CA PHE A 224 0.34 -19.86 -3.57
C PHE A 224 -0.86 -19.93 -4.53
N ASN A 225 -0.93 -20.95 -5.39
CA ASN A 225 -2.00 -21.08 -6.38
C ASN A 225 -3.38 -21.25 -5.72
N ALA A 226 -3.43 -21.92 -4.57
CA ALA A 226 -4.65 -22.06 -3.75
C ALA A 226 -4.96 -20.83 -2.86
N SER A 227 -4.16 -19.77 -2.92
CA SER A 227 -4.27 -18.59 -2.04
C SER A 227 -4.26 -18.94 -0.55
N CYS A 228 -3.49 -19.96 -0.17
CA CYS A 228 -3.22 -20.33 1.21
C CYS A 228 -2.02 -19.52 1.73
N LEU A 229 -2.30 -18.46 2.50
CA LEU A 229 -1.36 -17.37 2.80
C LEU A 229 -1.06 -17.28 4.30
N SER A 230 0.19 -17.54 4.70
CA SER A 230 0.61 -17.55 6.10
C SER A 230 0.34 -16.22 6.81
N TYR A 231 0.10 -16.26 8.12
CA TYR A 231 0.12 -15.07 8.95
C TYR A 231 1.54 -14.50 9.03
N VAL A 232 1.76 -13.29 8.53
CA VAL A 232 3.06 -12.61 8.54
C VAL A 232 2.94 -11.26 9.22
N PRO A 233 3.63 -10.98 10.34
CA PRO A 233 3.58 -9.67 11.00
C PRO A 233 4.30 -8.60 10.17
N GLU A 234 3.77 -7.38 10.17
CA GLU A 234 4.31 -6.25 9.40
C GLU A 234 5.59 -5.62 10.02
N LYS A 235 5.90 -5.93 11.29
CA LYS A 235 7.10 -5.48 12.01
C LYS A 235 7.96 -6.68 12.42
N GLY A 236 9.27 -6.46 12.53
CA GLY A 236 10.21 -7.45 13.06
C GLY A 236 11.47 -7.63 12.22
N THR A 237 11.52 -7.13 10.98
CA THR A 237 12.76 -7.09 10.19
C THR A 237 13.56 -5.82 10.45
N VAL A 238 14.88 -5.97 10.54
CA VAL A 238 15.87 -4.88 10.54
C VAL A 238 16.68 -4.85 9.22
N GLY A 239 16.42 -5.78 8.30
CA GLY A 239 17.09 -5.83 6.99
C GLY A 239 18.60 -6.09 7.04
N ALA A 240 19.04 -6.95 7.96
CA ALA A 240 20.44 -7.38 8.15
C ALA A 240 20.79 -8.59 7.27
N SER A 241 20.69 -9.82 7.80
CA SER A 241 20.79 -11.10 7.08
C SER A 241 19.48 -11.52 6.38
N GLY A 242 18.67 -10.53 6.00
CA GLY A 242 17.33 -10.70 5.45
C GLY A 242 16.19 -10.49 6.45
N ASP A 243 14.96 -10.68 5.95
CA ASP A 243 13.70 -10.45 6.65
C ASP A 243 13.31 -11.65 7.52
N LEU A 244 14.23 -12.02 8.41
CA LEU A 244 14.21 -13.28 9.15
C LEU A 244 12.88 -13.52 9.87
N ALA A 245 12.39 -12.55 10.65
CA ALA A 245 11.15 -12.72 11.42
C ALA A 245 9.90 -12.82 10.51
N PRO A 246 9.63 -11.90 9.57
CA PRO A 246 8.53 -12.05 8.62
C PRO A 246 8.58 -13.34 7.80
N LEU A 247 9.75 -13.72 7.28
CA LEU A 247 9.90 -14.92 6.46
C LEU A 247 9.82 -16.22 7.27
N SER A 248 10.17 -16.19 8.57
CA SER A 248 9.93 -17.31 9.48
C SER A 248 8.44 -17.56 9.65
N HIS A 249 7.65 -16.50 9.83
CA HIS A 249 6.20 -16.57 9.88
C HIS A 249 5.58 -17.07 8.56
N LEU A 250 6.14 -16.66 7.42
CA LEU A 250 5.78 -17.21 6.12
C LEU A 250 6.01 -18.73 6.07
N ALA A 251 7.19 -19.19 6.50
CA ALA A 251 7.57 -20.60 6.52
C ALA A 251 6.72 -21.43 7.50
N LEU A 252 6.44 -20.92 8.70
CA LEU A 252 5.61 -21.59 9.71
C LEU A 252 4.23 -21.96 9.15
N GLY A 253 3.54 -21.02 8.50
CA GLY A 253 2.25 -21.31 7.88
C GLY A 253 2.34 -22.40 6.81
N LEU A 254 3.39 -22.40 5.98
CA LEU A 254 3.62 -23.44 4.96
C LEU A 254 3.94 -24.81 5.58
N MET A 255 4.48 -24.84 6.80
CA MET A 255 4.69 -26.03 7.62
C MET A 255 3.43 -26.50 8.35
N GLY A 256 2.30 -25.78 8.20
CA GLY A 256 1.05 -26.08 8.90
C GLY A 256 1.02 -25.56 10.33
N GLU A 257 1.95 -24.71 10.71
CA GLU A 257 2.05 -24.08 12.03
C GLU A 257 1.55 -22.63 12.02
N GLY A 258 1.01 -22.18 13.14
CA GLY A 258 0.44 -20.82 13.25
C GLY A 258 -0.86 -20.68 12.45
N LYS A 259 -1.12 -19.45 11.97
CA LYS A 259 -2.35 -19.10 11.26
C LYS A 259 -2.10 -18.90 9.77
N MET A 260 -3.14 -19.12 8.97
CA MET A 260 -3.15 -18.94 7.52
C MET A 260 -4.50 -18.38 7.08
N TRP A 261 -4.49 -17.55 6.06
CA TRP A 261 -5.67 -17.06 5.38
C TRP A 261 -5.93 -17.87 4.10
N SER A 262 -7.20 -18.11 3.79
CA SER A 262 -7.63 -18.52 2.45
C SER A 262 -8.97 -17.89 2.08
N PRO A 263 -9.33 -17.82 0.79
CA PRO A 263 -10.65 -17.38 0.35
C PRO A 263 -11.80 -18.22 0.94
N LYS A 264 -11.55 -19.50 1.22
CA LYS A 264 -12.57 -20.43 1.75
C LYS A 264 -12.76 -20.31 3.26
N SER A 265 -11.68 -20.11 4.01
CA SER A 265 -11.68 -20.18 5.48
C SER A 265 -11.59 -18.83 6.17
N GLY A 266 -11.18 -17.77 5.46
CA GLY A 266 -10.61 -16.60 6.13
C GLY A 266 -9.37 -17.01 6.94
N TRP A 267 -9.10 -16.32 8.05
CA TRP A 267 -8.01 -16.64 8.96
C TRP A 267 -8.36 -17.85 9.86
N ALA A 268 -7.59 -18.93 9.76
CA ALA A 268 -7.72 -20.13 10.58
C ALA A 268 -6.34 -20.77 10.84
N ASP A 269 -6.28 -21.85 11.61
CA ASP A 269 -5.02 -22.56 11.85
C ASP A 269 -4.49 -23.16 10.54
N ALA A 270 -3.20 -22.95 10.28
CA ALA A 270 -2.57 -23.29 9.00
C ALA A 270 -2.74 -24.77 8.62
N LYS A 271 -2.66 -25.67 9.61
CA LYS A 271 -2.93 -27.11 9.45
C LYS A 271 -4.27 -27.38 8.75
N TYR A 272 -5.36 -26.82 9.28
CA TYR A 272 -6.71 -27.06 8.75
C TYR A 272 -6.94 -26.34 7.42
N VAL A 273 -6.33 -25.17 7.21
CA VAL A 273 -6.40 -24.46 5.94
C VAL A 273 -5.76 -25.27 4.81
N LEU A 274 -4.56 -25.83 5.04
CA LEU A 274 -3.87 -26.68 4.06
C LEU A 274 -4.66 -27.97 3.80
N GLU A 275 -5.17 -28.63 4.85
CA GLU A 275 -5.98 -29.85 4.75
C GLU A 275 -7.27 -29.61 3.94
N ALA A 276 -7.96 -28.50 4.18
CA ALA A 276 -9.18 -28.11 3.44
C ALA A 276 -8.94 -27.86 1.95
N HIS A 277 -7.69 -27.60 1.53
CA HIS A 277 -7.30 -27.44 0.13
C HIS A 277 -6.60 -28.69 -0.44
N GLY A 278 -6.55 -29.80 0.31
CA GLY A 278 -5.87 -31.02 -0.11
C GLY A 278 -4.35 -30.87 -0.22
N LEU A 279 -3.78 -29.86 0.45
CA LEU A 279 -2.36 -29.54 0.42
C LEU A 279 -1.61 -30.18 1.57
N LYS A 280 -0.38 -30.61 1.32
CA LYS A 280 0.51 -31.18 2.33
C LYS A 280 1.46 -30.11 2.88
N PRO A 281 1.61 -29.97 4.20
CA PRO A 281 2.59 -29.07 4.79
C PRO A 281 4.02 -29.38 4.33
N ILE A 282 4.89 -28.37 4.22
CA ILE A 282 6.31 -28.60 3.90
C ILE A 282 7.03 -29.27 5.07
N SER A 283 8.02 -30.12 4.75
CA SER A 283 8.92 -30.72 5.75
C SER A 283 10.34 -30.34 5.39
N LEU A 284 11.01 -29.59 6.26
CA LEU A 284 12.30 -28.99 5.97
C LEU A 284 13.43 -30.04 5.91
N LYS A 285 14.20 -30.01 4.82
CA LYS A 285 15.47 -30.73 4.65
C LYS A 285 16.66 -29.86 5.11
N PRO A 286 17.89 -30.40 5.19
CA PRO A 286 19.07 -29.59 5.52
C PRO A 286 19.17 -28.32 4.66
N LYS A 287 19.54 -27.20 5.29
CA LYS A 287 19.56 -25.81 4.77
C LYS A 287 18.21 -25.20 4.41
N GLU A 288 17.12 -25.96 4.27
CA GLU A 288 15.85 -25.41 3.79
C GLU A 288 15.25 -24.35 4.72
N GLY A 289 15.38 -24.50 6.05
CA GLY A 289 14.96 -23.47 7.00
C GLY A 289 15.64 -22.13 6.75
N LEU A 290 16.97 -22.10 6.66
CA LEU A 290 17.72 -20.88 6.32
C LEU A 290 17.35 -20.38 4.92
N ALA A 291 17.21 -21.29 3.97
CA ALA A 291 16.81 -20.99 2.60
C ALA A 291 15.36 -20.53 2.47
N LEU A 292 14.53 -20.54 3.50
CA LEU A 292 13.20 -19.92 3.45
C LEU A 292 13.22 -18.52 4.08
N ILE A 293 14.05 -18.32 5.09
CA ILE A 293 14.00 -17.10 5.93
C ILE A 293 15.06 -16.06 5.60
N ASN A 294 16.15 -16.44 4.92
CA ASN A 294 17.24 -15.51 4.56
C ASN A 294 16.99 -14.89 3.18
N GLY A 295 16.68 -13.58 3.17
CA GLY A 295 16.53 -12.74 1.99
C GLY A 295 15.70 -11.48 2.27
N THR A 296 15.68 -10.53 1.33
CA THR A 296 15.06 -9.18 1.51
C THR A 296 13.64 -9.09 0.95
N GLN A 297 12.91 -10.20 0.88
CA GLN A 297 11.63 -10.24 0.14
C GLN A 297 10.51 -9.43 0.80
N MET A 298 10.53 -9.17 2.10
CA MET A 298 9.57 -8.26 2.75
C MET A 298 9.81 -6.84 2.27
N ILE A 299 11.05 -6.39 2.32
CA ILE A 299 11.44 -5.04 1.89
C ILE A 299 11.12 -4.86 0.41
N THR A 300 11.52 -5.82 -0.42
CA THR A 300 11.35 -5.74 -1.88
C THR A 300 9.89 -5.89 -2.31
N SER A 301 9.07 -6.73 -1.66
CA SER A 301 7.65 -6.86 -2.03
C SER A 301 6.85 -5.61 -1.71
N LEU A 302 7.00 -5.05 -0.50
CA LEU A 302 6.40 -3.77 -0.14
C LEU A 302 6.95 -2.62 -0.99
N GLY A 303 8.25 -2.64 -1.29
CA GLY A 303 8.88 -1.65 -2.15
C GLY A 303 8.37 -1.68 -3.59
N ALA A 304 8.11 -2.86 -4.15
CA ALA A 304 7.50 -2.99 -5.48
C ALA A 304 6.10 -2.39 -5.50
N GLU A 305 5.26 -2.65 -4.49
CA GLU A 305 3.96 -1.99 -4.36
C GLU A 305 4.10 -0.46 -4.29
N ALA A 306 5.05 0.04 -3.50
CA ALA A 306 5.29 1.47 -3.35
C ALA A 306 5.68 2.14 -4.67
N VAL A 307 6.58 1.52 -5.45
CA VAL A 307 7.03 2.05 -6.75
C VAL A 307 5.88 2.07 -7.75
N GLU A 308 5.14 0.97 -7.91
CA GLU A 308 4.02 0.91 -8.87
C GLU A 308 2.93 1.93 -8.53
N ARG A 309 2.60 2.09 -7.24
CA ARG A 309 1.63 3.09 -6.79
C ARG A 309 2.17 4.52 -6.96
N ALA A 310 3.44 4.77 -6.64
CA ALA A 310 4.08 6.07 -6.82
C ALA A 310 4.12 6.50 -8.29
N GLU A 311 4.43 5.59 -9.22
CA GLU A 311 4.42 5.87 -10.65
C GLU A 311 3.00 6.12 -11.16
N ALA A 312 2.02 5.32 -10.72
CA ALA A 312 0.62 5.51 -11.07
C ALA A 312 0.06 6.86 -10.58
N ILE A 313 0.38 7.26 -9.35
CA ILE A 313 -0.10 8.53 -8.81
C ILE A 313 0.64 9.74 -9.40
N ALA A 314 1.95 9.62 -9.71
CA ALA A 314 2.71 10.67 -10.37
C ALA A 314 2.13 11.03 -11.74
N ARG A 315 1.80 10.03 -12.57
CA ARG A 315 1.13 10.24 -13.87
C ARG A 315 -0.23 10.94 -13.74
N GLN A 316 -0.99 10.60 -12.71
CA GLN A 316 -2.30 11.21 -12.45
C GLN A 316 -2.18 12.62 -11.85
N ALA A 317 -1.11 12.89 -11.09
CA ALA A 317 -0.84 14.21 -10.54
C ALA A 317 -0.69 15.27 -11.65
N ASP A 318 -0.08 14.92 -12.78
CA ASP A 318 0.04 15.81 -13.95
C ASP A 318 -1.34 16.22 -14.49
N ILE A 319 -2.27 15.27 -14.60
CA ILE A 319 -3.65 15.51 -15.07
C ILE A 319 -4.41 16.41 -14.09
N ILE A 320 -4.29 16.11 -12.79
CA ILE A 320 -4.95 16.87 -11.73
C ILE A 320 -4.41 18.30 -11.70
N ALA A 321 -3.09 18.46 -11.81
CA ALA A 321 -2.46 19.77 -11.83
C ALA A 321 -2.81 20.58 -13.09
N ALA A 322 -3.00 19.92 -14.26
CA ALA A 322 -3.51 20.57 -15.46
C ALA A 322 -4.95 21.09 -15.28
N LEU A 323 -5.84 20.31 -14.63
CA LEU A 323 -7.17 20.79 -14.24
C LEU A 323 -7.09 22.01 -13.31
N THR A 324 -6.21 21.98 -12.31
CA THR A 324 -6.02 23.12 -11.40
C THR A 324 -5.45 24.34 -12.13
N LEU A 325 -4.57 24.14 -13.12
CA LEU A 325 -4.05 25.22 -13.96
C LEU A 325 -5.15 25.92 -14.74
N GLU A 326 -6.04 25.15 -15.36
CA GLU A 326 -7.21 25.67 -16.06
C GLU A 326 -8.09 26.50 -15.12
N VAL A 327 -8.45 25.94 -13.96
CA VAL A 327 -9.29 26.62 -12.97
C VAL A 327 -8.68 27.94 -12.50
N LEU A 328 -7.37 27.97 -12.31
CA LEU A 328 -6.64 29.17 -11.87
C LEU A 328 -6.26 30.10 -13.03
N LYS A 329 -6.68 29.78 -14.26
CA LYS A 329 -6.40 30.53 -15.50
C LYS A 329 -4.89 30.75 -15.73
N GLY A 330 -4.09 29.72 -15.41
CA GLY A 330 -2.63 29.77 -15.52
C GLY A 330 -2.13 29.72 -16.98
N THR A 331 -0.88 30.08 -17.20
CA THR A 331 -0.25 30.11 -18.51
C THR A 331 0.39 28.76 -18.89
N THR A 332 0.21 28.36 -20.14
CA THR A 332 0.83 27.16 -20.72
C THR A 332 2.29 27.37 -21.14
N LYS A 333 2.77 28.61 -21.20
CA LYS A 333 4.14 28.96 -21.65
C LYS A 333 5.25 28.27 -20.85
N ALA A 334 4.98 27.90 -19.60
CA ALA A 334 5.94 27.21 -18.76
C ALA A 334 6.28 25.80 -19.23
N PHE A 335 5.44 25.21 -20.09
CA PHE A 335 5.55 23.86 -20.60
C PHE A 335 6.07 23.80 -22.04
N ASP A 336 6.56 24.92 -22.58
CA ASP A 336 7.13 25.01 -23.92
C ASP A 336 8.31 24.03 -24.10
N SER A 337 8.36 23.36 -25.24
CA SER A 337 9.35 22.31 -25.48
C SER A 337 10.78 22.84 -25.45
N ASP A 338 11.04 24.03 -25.98
CA ASP A 338 12.36 24.67 -26.04
C ASP A 338 12.93 24.88 -24.63
N ILE A 339 12.09 25.29 -23.67
CA ILE A 339 12.50 25.49 -22.26
C ILE A 339 13.04 24.19 -21.67
N HIS A 340 12.43 23.06 -22.00
CA HIS A 340 12.79 21.76 -21.45
C HIS A 340 13.90 21.07 -22.24
N GLU A 341 14.11 21.44 -23.50
CA GLU A 341 15.30 21.05 -24.26
C GLU A 341 16.56 21.67 -23.69
N LEU A 342 16.50 22.92 -23.24
CA LEU A 342 17.62 23.61 -22.57
C LEU A 342 18.00 22.99 -21.22
N ARG A 343 17.08 22.30 -20.54
CA ARG A 343 17.31 21.60 -19.27
C ARG A 343 16.91 20.12 -19.37
N PRO A 344 17.77 19.25 -19.93
CA PRO A 344 17.38 17.94 -20.43
C PRO A 344 17.25 16.85 -19.34
N HIS A 345 16.51 17.13 -18.27
CA HIS A 345 16.09 16.09 -17.33
C HIS A 345 14.95 15.27 -17.95
N PRO A 346 15.08 13.94 -18.10
CA PRO A 346 14.11 13.13 -18.86
C PRO A 346 12.67 13.27 -18.38
N GLY A 347 12.39 13.08 -17.08
CA GLY A 347 11.01 13.20 -16.63
C GLY A 347 10.51 14.65 -16.55
N GLN A 348 11.40 15.66 -16.52
CA GLN A 348 10.97 17.06 -16.70
C GLN A 348 10.37 17.26 -18.11
N LYS A 349 11.04 16.72 -19.13
CA LYS A 349 10.56 16.75 -20.52
C LYS A 349 9.25 15.96 -20.68
N GLU A 350 9.16 14.81 -20.03
CA GLU A 350 7.98 13.95 -20.08
C GLU A 350 6.75 14.59 -19.44
N VAL A 351 6.89 15.19 -18.24
CA VAL A 351 5.78 15.88 -17.60
C VAL A 351 5.35 17.08 -18.46
N ALA A 352 6.28 17.89 -18.97
CA ALA A 352 5.92 19.01 -19.83
C ALA A 352 5.19 18.58 -21.12
N LEU A 353 5.59 17.45 -21.71
CA LEU A 353 4.87 16.85 -22.84
C LEU A 353 3.43 16.49 -22.47
N ARG A 354 3.20 15.89 -21.30
CA ARG A 354 1.84 15.58 -20.81
C ARG A 354 1.02 16.85 -20.61
N PHE A 355 1.59 17.90 -20.01
CA PHE A 355 0.88 19.19 -19.86
C PHE A 355 0.44 19.77 -21.21
N ARG A 356 1.33 19.83 -22.21
CA ARG A 356 0.98 20.26 -23.56
C ARG A 356 -0.15 19.41 -24.14
N SER A 357 -0.04 18.09 -24.04
CA SER A 357 -1.07 17.17 -24.57
C SER A 357 -2.45 17.30 -23.91
N LEU A 358 -2.52 17.84 -22.69
CA LEU A 358 -3.75 18.03 -21.93
C LEU A 358 -4.35 19.42 -22.13
N LEU A 359 -3.52 20.44 -22.35
CA LEU A 359 -3.91 21.85 -22.36
C LEU A 359 -4.02 22.43 -23.77
N ASP A 360 -3.35 21.83 -24.76
CA ASP A 360 -3.41 22.27 -26.15
C ASP A 360 -4.42 21.42 -26.93
N SER A 361 -5.41 22.08 -27.56
CA SER A 361 -6.37 21.40 -28.43
C SER A 361 -6.86 22.32 -29.56
N ASP A 362 -6.58 21.93 -30.81
CA ASP A 362 -7.03 22.68 -32.00
C ASP A 362 -8.53 22.50 -32.28
N HIS A 363 -9.09 21.35 -31.88
CA HIS A 363 -10.50 21.02 -32.13
C HIS A 363 -11.43 21.56 -31.05
N HIS A 364 -10.97 21.57 -29.80
CA HIS A 364 -11.75 21.97 -28.62
C HIS A 364 -10.85 22.76 -27.66
N PRO A 365 -10.44 23.99 -28.05
CA PRO A 365 -9.58 24.82 -27.22
C PRO A 365 -10.28 25.18 -25.90
N SER A 366 -9.49 25.42 -24.85
CA SER A 366 -10.04 25.84 -23.57
C SER A 366 -10.63 27.25 -23.65
N GLU A 367 -11.93 27.35 -23.38
CA GLU A 367 -12.64 28.63 -23.25
C GLU A 367 -12.23 29.35 -21.96
N ILE A 368 -11.80 28.60 -20.94
CA ILE A 368 -11.28 29.13 -19.68
C ILE A 368 -9.95 29.84 -19.92
N ALA A 369 -9.02 29.19 -20.62
CA ALA A 369 -7.73 29.79 -20.96
C ALA A 369 -7.92 31.03 -21.86
N GLU A 370 -8.79 30.97 -22.86
CA GLU A 370 -9.05 32.10 -23.76
C GLU A 370 -9.66 33.30 -23.02
N SER A 371 -10.52 33.07 -22.01
CA SER A 371 -11.12 34.14 -21.19
C SER A 371 -10.09 35.02 -20.46
N HIS A 372 -8.85 34.53 -20.32
CA HIS A 372 -7.77 35.16 -19.56
C HIS A 372 -6.56 35.55 -20.43
N ARG A 373 -6.68 35.42 -21.77
CA ARG A 373 -5.59 35.65 -22.72
C ARG A 373 -4.95 37.04 -22.64
N PHE A 374 -5.72 38.06 -22.28
CA PHE A 374 -5.29 39.46 -22.19
C PHE A 374 -5.15 39.98 -20.75
N CYS A 375 -4.90 39.09 -19.78
CA CYS A 375 -4.67 39.53 -18.40
C CYS A 375 -3.31 40.21 -18.20
N ASP A 376 -3.20 41.03 -17.16
CA ASP A 376 -1.95 41.71 -16.79
C ASP A 376 -0.94 40.78 -16.06
N ARG A 377 -1.29 39.50 -15.83
CA ARG A 377 -0.40 38.56 -15.13
C ARG A 377 0.69 38.05 -16.07
N VAL A 378 1.93 38.44 -15.80
CA VAL A 378 3.10 38.07 -16.60
C VAL A 378 3.63 36.68 -16.26
N GLN A 379 3.47 36.22 -15.02
CA GLN A 379 3.96 34.92 -14.54
C GLN A 379 3.04 34.30 -13.50
N ASP A 380 2.96 32.96 -13.49
CA ASP A 380 2.32 32.22 -12.40
C ASP A 380 3.28 31.93 -11.24
N ALA A 381 2.67 31.68 -10.07
CA ALA A 381 3.36 31.16 -8.89
C ALA A 381 4.05 29.81 -9.17
N TYR A 382 5.11 29.50 -8.43
CA TYR A 382 5.90 28.28 -8.64
C TYR A 382 5.09 26.99 -8.53
N THR A 383 4.01 26.97 -7.76
CA THR A 383 3.13 25.80 -7.62
C THR A 383 2.38 25.44 -8.90
N MET A 384 2.30 26.38 -9.86
CA MET A 384 1.73 26.20 -11.19
C MET A 384 2.81 26.14 -12.27
N ARG A 385 3.94 26.82 -12.07
CA ARG A 385 5.02 26.94 -13.07
C ARG A 385 6.11 25.88 -12.94
N CYS A 386 6.32 25.31 -11.75
CA CYS A 386 7.37 24.33 -11.44
C CYS A 386 6.78 22.95 -11.12
N LEU A 387 5.82 22.48 -11.92
CA LEU A 387 5.08 21.22 -11.71
C LEU A 387 5.91 19.94 -11.94
N LEU A 388 7.19 20.06 -12.30
CA LEU A 388 7.96 18.99 -12.93
C LEU A 388 8.83 18.23 -11.92
N LEU A 389 8.40 17.04 -11.51
CA LEU A 389 9.18 16.12 -10.67
C LEU A 389 9.23 14.73 -11.34
N ALA A 390 10.45 14.24 -11.60
CA ALA A 390 10.72 12.95 -12.22
C ALA A 390 11.32 11.99 -11.19
N LEU A 391 10.76 10.78 -11.09
CA LEU A 391 11.32 9.71 -10.25
C LEU A 391 12.05 8.71 -11.13
N THR A 392 13.35 8.50 -10.90
CA THR A 392 14.12 7.40 -11.51
C THR A 392 14.92 6.69 -10.42
N THR A 393 14.76 5.38 -10.29
CA THR A 393 15.46 4.54 -9.31
C THR A 393 16.52 3.65 -9.97
N ILE A 394 17.64 3.40 -9.27
CA ILE A 394 18.76 2.55 -9.69
C ILE A 394 18.87 1.32 -8.74
N SER A 395 19.27 0.16 -9.25
CA SER A 395 19.26 -1.16 -8.58
C SER A 395 20.68 -1.75 -8.33
N GLY A 396 20.88 -2.49 -7.22
CA GLY A 396 21.95 -3.51 -7.06
C GLY A 396 22.33 -3.99 -5.63
N GLY A 397 22.52 -5.32 -5.43
CA GLY A 397 23.43 -5.96 -4.42
C GLY A 397 22.83 -6.87 -3.31
N ASN A 398 22.98 -8.21 -3.42
CA ASN A 398 22.20 -9.26 -2.71
C ASN A 398 22.37 -9.40 -1.16
N PHE A 399 21.23 -9.71 -0.50
CA PHE A 399 20.91 -10.00 0.91
C PHE A 399 20.91 -8.85 1.94
N HIS A 400 21.82 -7.89 1.88
CA HIS A 400 21.72 -6.72 2.77
C HIS A 400 20.66 -5.77 2.23
N GLY A 401 19.68 -5.40 3.06
CA GLY A 401 18.56 -4.55 2.64
C GLY A 401 18.93 -3.08 2.38
N GLU A 402 20.22 -2.74 2.25
CA GLU A 402 20.69 -1.35 2.18
C GLU A 402 20.23 -0.67 0.88
N TYR A 403 20.45 -1.33 -0.26
CA TYR A 403 20.10 -0.77 -1.55
C TYR A 403 18.59 -0.53 -1.70
N PRO A 404 17.67 -1.46 -1.33
CA PRO A 404 16.25 -1.15 -1.39
C PRO A 404 15.86 -0.14 -0.30
N ALA A 405 16.49 -0.15 0.88
CA ALA A 405 16.19 0.82 1.93
C ALA A 405 16.46 2.26 1.46
N LYS A 406 17.65 2.51 0.89
CA LYS A 406 18.01 3.83 0.35
C LYS A 406 17.12 4.22 -0.83
N ALA A 407 16.84 3.30 -1.75
CA ALA A 407 15.95 3.55 -2.86
C ALA A 407 14.53 3.93 -2.40
N LEU A 408 14.02 3.26 -1.36
CA LEU A 408 12.70 3.53 -0.79
C LEU A 408 12.67 4.83 0.02
N ASP A 409 13.76 5.20 0.69
CA ASP A 409 13.90 6.53 1.30
C ASP A 409 13.86 7.64 0.24
N TYR A 410 14.58 7.48 -0.86
CA TYR A 410 14.53 8.43 -1.98
C TYR A 410 13.15 8.47 -2.64
N LEU A 411 12.48 7.32 -2.79
CA LEU A 411 11.11 7.26 -3.29
C LEU A 411 10.16 8.05 -2.38
N ALA A 412 10.24 7.85 -1.06
CA ALA A 412 9.42 8.57 -0.08
C ALA A 412 9.65 10.08 -0.15
N ILE A 413 10.92 10.52 -0.23
CA ILE A 413 11.26 11.94 -0.39
C ILE A 413 10.70 12.50 -1.71
N GLY A 414 10.93 11.80 -2.83
CA GLY A 414 10.53 12.29 -4.14
C GLY A 414 9.02 12.32 -4.34
N VAL A 415 8.30 11.28 -3.90
CA VAL A 415 6.83 11.21 -4.06
C VAL A 415 6.11 12.17 -3.10
N HIS A 416 6.67 12.45 -1.91
CA HIS A 416 6.14 13.45 -0.98
C HIS A 416 5.98 14.84 -1.62
N GLU A 417 6.92 15.23 -2.47
CA GLU A 417 6.90 16.54 -3.10
C GLU A 417 5.65 16.75 -3.98
N LEU A 418 5.06 15.67 -4.53
CA LEU A 418 3.78 15.74 -5.23
C LEU A 418 2.65 16.19 -4.30
N ALA A 419 2.59 15.67 -3.07
CA ALA A 419 1.61 16.11 -2.08
C ALA A 419 1.91 17.53 -1.58
N SER A 420 3.20 17.85 -1.36
CA SER A 420 3.63 19.19 -0.93
C SER A 420 3.19 20.27 -1.92
N ILE A 421 3.44 20.07 -3.22
CA ILE A 421 3.05 21.04 -4.25
C ILE A 421 1.54 21.03 -4.52
N SER A 422 0.88 19.86 -4.45
CA SER A 422 -0.58 19.71 -4.58
C SER A 422 -1.32 20.46 -3.48
N GLU A 423 -0.89 20.34 -2.23
CA GLU A 423 -1.53 21.04 -1.11
C GLU A 423 -1.42 22.56 -1.24
N ARG A 424 -0.31 23.08 -1.77
CA ARG A 424 -0.22 24.51 -2.10
C ARG A 424 -1.17 24.92 -3.23
N ARG A 425 -1.50 24.03 -4.17
CA ARG A 425 -2.51 24.29 -5.20
C ARG A 425 -3.93 24.26 -4.61
N ILE A 426 -4.21 23.36 -3.66
CA ILE A 426 -5.46 23.35 -2.90
C ILE A 426 -5.65 24.68 -2.16
N GLU A 427 -4.61 25.19 -1.49
CA GLU A 427 -4.66 26.49 -0.82
C GLU A 427 -5.03 27.61 -1.80
N ARG A 428 -4.37 27.66 -2.96
CA ARG A 428 -4.66 28.67 -3.99
C ARG A 428 -6.10 28.60 -4.48
N LEU A 429 -6.63 27.39 -4.71
CA LEU A 429 -8.04 27.19 -5.09
C LEU A 429 -9.00 27.67 -4.01
N CYS A 430 -8.71 27.40 -2.74
CA CYS A 430 -9.58 27.77 -1.61
C CYS A 430 -9.49 29.26 -1.24
N ASN A 431 -8.40 29.93 -1.59
CA ASN A 431 -8.13 31.30 -1.22
C ASN A 431 -8.68 32.28 -2.28
N PRO A 432 -9.71 33.09 -1.96
CA PRO A 432 -10.36 33.98 -2.94
C PRO A 432 -9.40 35.05 -3.46
N SER A 433 -8.41 35.46 -2.66
CA SER A 433 -7.39 36.44 -3.04
C SER A 433 -6.40 35.89 -4.07
N LEU A 434 -6.35 34.56 -4.26
CA LEU A 434 -5.41 33.88 -5.16
C LEU A 434 -6.11 33.21 -6.36
N SER A 435 -7.38 32.83 -6.21
CA SER A 435 -8.14 32.09 -7.23
C SER A 435 -9.13 32.94 -8.04
N GLU A 436 -9.58 34.08 -7.52
CA GLU A 436 -10.79 34.78 -8.01
C GLU A 436 -12.08 33.96 -7.91
N LEU A 437 -12.07 32.87 -7.13
CA LEU A 437 -13.22 32.03 -6.84
C LEU A 437 -13.81 32.35 -5.46
N PRO A 438 -15.05 31.91 -5.16
CA PRO A 438 -15.59 32.01 -3.80
C PRO A 438 -14.68 31.32 -2.77
N ALA A 439 -14.58 31.91 -1.58
CA ALA A 439 -13.76 31.37 -0.51
C ALA A 439 -14.14 29.92 -0.19
N PHE A 440 -13.14 29.04 -0.12
CA PHE A 440 -13.30 27.61 0.12
C PHE A 440 -14.23 26.89 -0.88
N LEU A 441 -14.37 27.43 -2.09
CA LEU A 441 -15.09 26.82 -3.21
C LEU A 441 -16.57 26.50 -2.91
N VAL A 442 -17.24 27.38 -2.17
CA VAL A 442 -18.66 27.22 -1.82
C VAL A 442 -19.43 28.51 -1.97
N ASN A 443 -20.71 28.39 -2.33
CA ASN A 443 -21.66 29.49 -2.29
C ASN A 443 -22.09 29.79 -0.85
N GLU A 444 -22.57 31.01 -0.59
CA GLU A 444 -23.05 31.41 0.74
C GLU A 444 -22.01 31.16 1.85
N GLY A 445 -20.76 31.55 1.58
CA GLY A 445 -19.66 31.45 2.54
C GLY A 445 -20.01 32.14 3.86
N GLY A 446 -19.70 31.47 4.98
CA GLY A 446 -20.11 31.88 6.33
C GLY A 446 -21.34 31.14 6.86
N LEU A 447 -22.23 30.67 5.98
CA LEU A 447 -23.22 29.62 6.29
C LEU A 447 -22.67 28.24 5.94
N ASN A 448 -21.92 28.15 4.84
CA ASN A 448 -21.20 26.95 4.42
C ASN A 448 -19.69 27.15 4.59
N SER A 449 -19.01 26.06 4.94
CA SER A 449 -17.56 25.95 5.13
C SER A 449 -16.83 25.39 3.91
N GLY A 450 -17.53 24.70 3.01
CA GLY A 450 -16.94 24.22 1.76
C GLY A 450 -15.74 23.30 1.99
N PHE A 451 -14.66 23.61 1.29
CA PHE A 451 -13.41 22.84 1.30
C PHE A 451 -12.45 23.19 2.46
N MET A 452 -12.85 24.05 3.40
CA MET A 452 -11.97 24.51 4.48
C MET A 452 -11.32 23.36 5.27
N ILE A 453 -12.11 22.38 5.72
CA ILE A 453 -11.59 21.26 6.52
C ILE A 453 -10.87 20.23 5.65
N ALA A 454 -11.27 20.06 4.38
CA ALA A 454 -10.55 19.19 3.45
C ALA A 454 -9.14 19.71 3.19
N HIS A 455 -8.95 21.03 3.09
CA HIS A 455 -7.64 21.64 3.03
C HIS A 455 -6.83 21.37 4.30
N CYS A 456 -7.43 21.48 5.50
CA CYS A 456 -6.75 21.09 6.74
C CYS A 456 -6.32 19.61 6.74
N THR A 457 -7.15 18.70 6.23
CA THR A 457 -6.78 17.28 6.06
C THR A 457 -5.58 17.13 5.14
N ALA A 458 -5.57 17.78 3.97
CA ALA A 458 -4.43 17.74 3.06
C ALA A 458 -3.14 18.28 3.73
N ALA A 459 -3.23 19.40 4.45
CA ALA A 459 -2.11 19.99 5.17
C ALA A 459 -1.56 19.07 6.28
N ALA A 460 -2.44 18.39 7.01
CA ALA A 460 -2.05 17.43 8.04
C ALA A 460 -1.26 16.24 7.45
N LEU A 461 -1.76 15.66 6.36
CA LEU A 461 -1.10 14.54 5.66
C LEU A 461 0.28 14.95 5.09
N VAL A 462 0.36 16.14 4.49
CA VAL A 462 1.64 16.70 4.03
C VAL A 462 2.61 16.91 5.20
N SER A 463 2.13 17.42 6.33
CA SER A 463 2.97 17.62 7.52
C SER A 463 3.48 16.30 8.10
N GLU A 464 2.64 15.26 8.14
CA GLU A 464 3.04 13.93 8.59
C GLU A 464 4.10 13.33 7.66
N ASN A 465 3.93 13.48 6.34
CA ASN A 465 4.91 13.01 5.36
C ASN A 465 6.30 13.60 5.58
N LYS A 466 6.43 14.86 6.01
CA LYS A 466 7.75 15.47 6.29
C LYS A 466 8.53 14.67 7.34
N VAL A 467 7.85 14.12 8.35
CA VAL A 467 8.48 13.26 9.37
C VAL A 467 8.79 11.89 8.78
N LEU A 468 7.88 11.31 8.01
CA LEU A 468 8.07 10.01 7.35
C LEU A 468 9.19 10.02 6.28
N CYS A 469 9.48 11.17 5.70
CA CYS A 469 10.59 11.35 4.75
C CYS A 469 11.96 11.34 5.42
N HIS A 470 12.05 11.37 6.76
CA HIS A 470 13.33 11.12 7.43
C HIS A 470 13.86 9.74 7.00
N PRO A 471 15.09 9.64 6.45
CA PRO A 471 15.62 8.37 5.98
C PRO A 471 15.73 7.38 7.13
N SER A 472 15.19 6.17 6.94
CA SER A 472 15.41 5.10 7.92
C SER A 472 16.69 4.32 7.65
N SER A 473 17.18 4.34 6.41
CA SER A 473 18.41 3.66 5.97
C SER A 473 19.70 4.28 6.51
N ILE A 474 19.62 5.34 7.30
CA ILE A 474 20.77 5.92 8.02
C ILE A 474 20.82 5.47 9.48
N ASP A 475 19.79 4.75 9.96
CA ASP A 475 19.75 4.16 11.28
C ASP A 475 20.25 2.71 11.25
N SER A 476 20.96 2.31 12.30
CA SER A 476 21.49 0.96 12.45
C SER A 476 21.76 0.67 13.92
N LEU A 477 21.28 -0.48 14.40
CA LEU A 477 21.51 -0.96 15.76
C LEU A 477 22.13 -2.35 15.69
N SER A 478 23.20 -2.54 16.46
CA SER A 478 23.89 -3.83 16.55
C SER A 478 22.95 -4.89 17.16
N THR A 479 22.80 -6.01 16.48
CA THR A 479 21.98 -7.16 16.89
C THR A 479 22.82 -8.44 16.96
N SER A 480 22.23 -9.51 17.46
CA SER A 480 22.89 -10.82 17.52
C SER A 480 24.24 -10.78 18.29
N ALA A 481 24.27 -10.00 19.39
CA ALA A 481 25.47 -9.74 20.19
C ALA A 481 26.69 -9.30 19.37
N ALA A 482 26.49 -8.29 18.50
CA ALA A 482 27.47 -7.72 17.60
C ALA A 482 27.95 -8.65 16.46
N THR A 483 27.21 -9.72 16.17
CA THR A 483 27.42 -10.48 14.93
C THR A 483 26.77 -9.78 13.73
N GLU A 484 25.63 -9.12 13.95
CA GLU A 484 24.94 -8.30 12.96
C GLU A 484 25.03 -6.85 13.42
N ASP A 485 26.23 -6.28 13.29
CA ASP A 485 26.61 -4.97 13.81
C ASP A 485 26.20 -3.79 12.92
N HIS A 486 25.82 -4.05 11.68
CA HIS A 486 25.25 -3.08 10.75
C HIS A 486 24.00 -3.63 10.04
N VAL A 487 22.93 -2.84 9.99
CA VAL A 487 21.63 -3.23 9.42
C VAL A 487 21.04 -2.07 8.61
N SER A 488 20.09 -2.35 7.71
CA SER A 488 19.56 -1.34 6.77
C SER A 488 18.28 -0.64 7.20
N MET A 489 17.55 -1.20 8.18
CA MET A 489 16.19 -0.79 8.52
C MET A 489 15.23 -0.75 7.31
N GLY A 490 15.51 -1.51 6.25
CA GLY A 490 14.75 -1.43 5.00
C GLY A 490 13.28 -1.78 5.11
N GLY A 491 12.89 -2.60 6.10
CA GLY A 491 11.46 -2.87 6.35
C GLY A 491 10.71 -1.62 6.81
N TRP A 492 11.38 -0.75 7.58
CA TRP A 492 10.80 0.54 7.94
C TRP A 492 10.75 1.49 6.73
N ALA A 493 11.79 1.49 5.90
CA ALA A 493 11.84 2.27 4.66
C ALA A 493 10.68 1.92 3.72
N ALA A 494 10.39 0.64 3.54
CA ALA A 494 9.30 0.19 2.66
C ALA A 494 7.92 0.60 3.17
N ARG A 495 7.65 0.41 4.47
CA ARG A 495 6.35 0.80 5.04
C ARG A 495 6.12 2.31 5.03
N LYS A 496 7.14 3.10 5.35
CA LYS A 496 6.98 4.56 5.33
C LYS A 496 6.84 5.07 3.90
N ALA A 497 7.52 4.49 2.93
CA ALA A 497 7.31 4.80 1.51
C ALA A 497 5.84 4.53 1.09
N LEU A 498 5.29 3.36 1.44
CA LEU A 498 3.87 3.04 1.17
C LEU A 498 2.92 4.04 1.85
N ARG A 499 3.15 4.38 3.11
CA ARG A 499 2.35 5.35 3.85
C ARG A 499 2.39 6.74 3.20
N VAL A 500 3.57 7.19 2.76
CA VAL A 500 3.70 8.47 2.06
C VAL A 500 2.94 8.45 0.74
N VAL A 501 3.01 7.35 -0.03
CA VAL A 501 2.23 7.20 -1.26
C VAL A 501 0.71 7.26 -0.98
N GLU A 502 0.23 6.57 0.07
CA GLU A 502 -1.17 6.63 0.50
C GLU A 502 -1.62 8.06 0.83
N HIS A 503 -0.79 8.82 1.55
CA HIS A 503 -1.05 10.23 1.85
C HIS A 503 -1.06 11.10 0.58
N VAL A 504 -0.15 10.85 -0.37
CA VAL A 504 -0.08 11.57 -1.65
C VAL A 504 -1.34 11.34 -2.48
N GLU A 505 -1.82 10.09 -2.56
CA GLU A 505 -3.07 9.75 -3.23
C GLU A 505 -4.28 10.49 -2.63
N GLN A 506 -4.37 10.58 -1.29
CA GLN A 506 -5.44 11.29 -0.59
C GLN A 506 -5.39 12.82 -0.82
N VAL A 507 -4.19 13.41 -0.76
CA VAL A 507 -4.01 14.85 -1.03
C VAL A 507 -4.41 15.17 -2.46
N LEU A 508 -3.99 14.37 -3.44
CA LEU A 508 -4.37 14.55 -4.84
C LEU A 508 -5.86 14.29 -5.10
N ALA A 509 -6.51 13.40 -4.34
CA ALA A 509 -7.96 13.23 -4.41
C ALA A 509 -8.70 14.50 -3.97
N ILE A 510 -8.23 15.16 -2.90
CA ILE A 510 -8.78 16.44 -2.45
C ILE A 510 -8.54 17.53 -3.50
N GLU A 511 -7.35 17.59 -4.10
CA GLU A 511 -7.06 18.54 -5.18
C GLU A 511 -7.99 18.33 -6.37
N LEU A 512 -8.17 17.08 -6.83
CA LEU A 512 -9.04 16.76 -7.95
C LEU A 512 -10.50 17.16 -7.68
N LEU A 513 -11.00 16.92 -6.47
CA LEU A 513 -12.32 17.37 -6.05
C LEU A 513 -12.43 18.90 -6.06
N ALA A 514 -11.42 19.60 -5.53
CA ALA A 514 -11.37 21.05 -5.47
C ALA A 514 -11.29 21.67 -6.88
N ALA A 515 -10.46 21.14 -7.77
CA ALA A 515 -10.35 21.59 -9.16
C ALA A 515 -11.67 21.40 -9.91
N CYS A 516 -12.30 20.22 -9.80
CA CYS A 516 -13.61 20.00 -10.42
C CYS A 516 -14.67 20.96 -9.85
N GLN A 517 -14.64 21.23 -8.54
CA GLN A 517 -15.52 22.22 -7.92
C GLN A 517 -15.24 23.64 -8.44
N GLY A 518 -13.99 24.01 -8.65
CA GLY A 518 -13.61 25.28 -9.26
C GLY A 518 -14.21 25.46 -10.67
N ILE A 519 -14.23 24.39 -11.47
CA ILE A 519 -14.87 24.41 -12.80
C ILE A 519 -16.37 24.78 -12.71
N GLU A 520 -17.10 24.37 -11.66
CA GLU A 520 -18.51 24.73 -11.48
C GLU A 520 -18.73 26.25 -11.47
N PHE A 521 -17.81 26.98 -10.82
CA PHE A 521 -17.87 28.44 -10.73
C PHE A 521 -17.43 29.15 -12.00
N LEU A 522 -16.77 28.44 -12.92
CA LEU A 522 -16.35 28.96 -14.22
C LEU A 522 -17.36 28.64 -15.33
N ARG A 523 -18.37 27.79 -15.07
CA ARG A 523 -19.44 27.52 -16.04
C ARG A 523 -20.14 28.83 -16.43
N PRO A 524 -20.51 29.01 -17.72
CA PRO A 524 -20.60 27.98 -18.77
C PRO A 524 -19.29 27.65 -19.51
N LEU A 525 -18.15 28.26 -19.17
CA LEU A 525 -16.88 28.00 -19.86
C LEU A 525 -16.45 26.54 -19.74
N ARG A 526 -15.87 26.01 -20.82
CA ARG A 526 -15.34 24.64 -20.89
C ARG A 526 -13.82 24.60 -21.02
N THR A 527 -13.22 23.61 -20.39
CA THR A 527 -11.79 23.29 -20.57
C THR A 527 -11.60 22.39 -21.80
N THR A 528 -10.37 21.93 -22.06
CA THR A 528 -10.06 21.02 -23.16
C THR A 528 -10.80 19.69 -23.03
N THR A 529 -10.94 18.98 -24.15
CA THR A 529 -11.63 17.67 -24.17
C THR A 529 -11.11 16.65 -23.15
N PRO A 530 -9.80 16.36 -23.04
CA PRO A 530 -9.32 15.37 -22.06
C PRO A 530 -9.67 15.76 -20.62
N LEU A 531 -9.59 17.05 -20.29
CA LEU A 531 -9.86 17.55 -18.95
C LEU A 531 -11.37 17.58 -18.63
N GLU A 532 -12.23 17.90 -19.60
CA GLU A 532 -13.69 17.74 -19.47
C GLU A 532 -14.08 16.27 -19.22
N LYS A 533 -13.40 15.31 -19.84
CA LYS A 533 -13.67 13.87 -19.59
C LYS A 533 -13.29 13.44 -18.17
N VAL A 534 -12.21 13.99 -17.62
CA VAL A 534 -11.83 13.74 -16.22
C VAL A 534 -12.84 14.38 -15.28
N TYR A 535 -13.27 15.61 -15.56
CA TYR A 535 -14.35 16.27 -14.82
C TYR A 535 -15.64 15.44 -14.84
N ASP A 536 -16.07 14.94 -16.01
CA ASP A 536 -17.26 14.10 -16.17
C ASP A 536 -17.16 12.81 -15.33
N LEU A 537 -15.99 12.16 -15.30
CA LEU A 537 -15.75 10.98 -14.46
C LEU A 537 -15.95 11.28 -12.97
N VAL A 538 -15.36 12.38 -12.49
CA VAL A 538 -15.50 12.79 -11.09
C VAL A 538 -16.96 13.10 -10.80
N ARG A 539 -17.67 13.79 -11.70
CA ARG A 539 -19.09 14.16 -11.51
C ARG A 539 -20.07 13.01 -11.62
N ALA A 540 -19.74 11.97 -12.38
CA ALA A 540 -20.46 10.72 -12.36
C ALA A 540 -20.35 9.99 -11.00
N THR A 541 -19.29 10.26 -10.24
CA THR A 541 -19.00 9.61 -8.95
C THR A 541 -19.44 10.46 -7.75
N VAL A 542 -19.16 11.76 -7.78
CA VAL A 542 -19.38 12.72 -6.70
C VAL A 542 -20.09 13.96 -7.24
N LYS A 543 -21.22 14.32 -6.62
CA LYS A 543 -22.03 15.49 -7.02
C LYS A 543 -21.30 16.81 -6.71
N PRO A 544 -21.61 17.91 -7.42
CA PRO A 544 -21.09 19.24 -7.08
C PRO A 544 -21.34 19.63 -5.61
N TRP A 545 -20.44 20.42 -5.03
CA TRP A 545 -20.56 20.88 -3.65
C TRP A 545 -21.39 22.16 -3.57
N ILE A 546 -22.72 22.00 -3.53
CA ILE A 546 -23.65 23.15 -3.49
C ILE A 546 -23.83 23.71 -2.08
N LYS A 547 -23.87 22.82 -1.08
CA LYS A 547 -24.00 23.12 0.35
C LYS A 547 -23.24 22.08 1.15
N ASP A 548 -22.92 22.40 2.41
CA ASP A 548 -22.16 21.50 3.26
C ASP A 548 -22.85 20.14 3.44
N ARG A 549 -22.05 19.08 3.32
CA ARG A 549 -22.39 17.69 3.62
C ARG A 549 -21.18 16.99 4.23
N PHE A 550 -21.33 15.73 4.58
CA PHE A 550 -20.19 14.93 5.04
C PHE A 550 -19.23 14.64 3.87
N MET A 551 -18.01 15.18 3.90
CA MET A 551 -17.07 15.15 2.77
C MET A 551 -16.23 13.86 2.68
N ALA A 552 -16.00 13.16 3.79
CA ALA A 552 -15.12 12.00 3.81
C ALA A 552 -15.50 10.90 2.78
N PRO A 553 -16.80 10.57 2.56
CA PRO A 553 -17.20 9.62 1.53
C PRO A 553 -16.87 10.08 0.10
N ASP A 554 -16.89 11.38 -0.16
CA ASP A 554 -16.56 11.95 -1.47
C ASP A 554 -15.05 11.88 -1.72
N ILE A 555 -14.23 12.21 -0.72
CA ILE A 555 -12.77 12.08 -0.77
C ILE A 555 -12.40 10.61 -1.01
N GLU A 556 -12.98 9.69 -0.24
CA GLU A 556 -12.77 8.25 -0.38
C GLU A 556 -13.20 7.73 -1.76
N ALA A 557 -14.32 8.21 -2.29
CA ALA A 557 -14.78 7.81 -3.63
C ALA A 557 -13.80 8.27 -4.73
N VAL A 558 -13.28 9.49 -4.64
CA VAL A 558 -12.28 9.99 -5.61
C VAL A 558 -10.91 9.37 -5.39
N HIS A 559 -10.50 9.11 -4.16
CA HIS A 559 -9.27 8.36 -3.86
C HIS A 559 -9.30 6.99 -4.54
N ARG A 560 -10.43 6.28 -4.50
CA ARG A 560 -10.60 5.02 -5.25
C ARG A 560 -10.47 5.18 -6.76
N LEU A 561 -10.95 6.29 -7.35
CA LEU A 561 -10.73 6.55 -8.79
C LEU A 561 -9.24 6.64 -9.12
N LEU A 562 -8.43 7.23 -8.23
CA LEU A 562 -6.98 7.34 -8.40
C LEU A 562 -6.27 6.00 -8.20
N VAL A 563 -6.64 5.23 -7.17
CA VAL A 563 -6.10 3.89 -6.91
C VAL A 563 -6.42 2.93 -8.08
N ASP A 564 -7.64 3.00 -8.62
CA ASP A 564 -8.07 2.25 -9.80
C ASP A 564 -7.49 2.80 -11.12
N GLN A 565 -6.71 3.88 -11.08
CA GLN A 565 -6.12 4.58 -12.23
C GLN A 565 -7.15 5.05 -13.27
N LYS A 566 -8.40 5.29 -12.87
CA LYS A 566 -9.48 5.67 -13.80
C LYS A 566 -9.26 7.06 -14.42
N VAL A 567 -8.60 7.97 -13.71
CA VAL A 567 -8.23 9.29 -14.25
C VAL A 567 -7.21 9.13 -15.37
N TRP A 568 -6.17 8.31 -15.15
CA TRP A 568 -5.20 7.98 -16.20
C TRP A 568 -5.85 7.29 -17.40
N ASN A 569 -6.70 6.28 -17.17
CA ASN A 569 -7.34 5.52 -18.25
C ASN A 569 -8.24 6.38 -19.16
N ILE A 570 -8.77 7.49 -18.65
CA ILE A 570 -9.55 8.44 -19.44
C ILE A 570 -8.66 9.41 -20.23
N ALA A 571 -7.63 9.96 -19.61
CA ALA A 571 -6.79 10.98 -20.24
C ALA A 571 -5.69 10.39 -21.14
N GLY A 572 -5.16 9.22 -20.79
CA GLY A 572 -4.05 8.53 -21.47
C GLY A 572 -4.21 8.41 -22.99
N PRO A 573 -5.37 7.98 -23.51
CA PRO A 573 -5.59 7.91 -24.96
C PRO A 573 -5.42 9.26 -25.69
N TYR A 574 -5.73 10.38 -25.03
CA TYR A 574 -5.53 11.72 -25.60
C TYR A 574 -4.05 12.12 -25.58
N ILE A 575 -3.33 11.79 -24.51
CA ILE A 575 -1.88 12.00 -24.37
C ILE A 575 -1.13 11.21 -25.45
N GLU A 576 -1.47 9.93 -25.63
CA GLU A 576 -0.88 9.06 -26.65
C GLU A 576 -1.17 9.57 -28.07
N LYS A 577 -2.40 9.98 -28.34
CA LYS A 577 -2.78 10.56 -29.63
C LYS A 577 -1.95 11.81 -29.96
N TYR A 578 -1.80 12.73 -29.00
CA TYR A 578 -0.96 13.91 -29.17
C TYR A 578 0.50 13.56 -29.52
N CYS A 579 1.04 12.54 -28.85
CA CYS A 579 2.41 12.07 -29.13
C CYS A 579 2.56 11.46 -30.53
N MET A 580 1.53 10.76 -31.03
CA MET A 580 1.55 10.15 -32.35
C MET A 580 1.38 11.15 -33.49
N GLU A 581 0.55 12.18 -33.30
CA GLU A 581 0.16 13.11 -34.38
C GLU A 581 1.18 14.23 -34.62
N TYR A 582 2.21 14.38 -33.76
CA TYR A 582 3.26 15.42 -33.81
C TYR A 582 2.79 16.71 -34.50
N ILE A 583 1.99 17.51 -33.79
CA ILE A 583 1.59 18.83 -34.30
C ILE A 583 2.82 19.75 -34.12
N PRO A 584 3.45 20.24 -35.21
CA PRO A 584 4.49 21.27 -35.09
C PRO A 584 3.81 22.52 -34.51
N GLU A 585 4.32 23.00 -33.39
CA GLU A 585 3.76 24.10 -32.60
C GLU A 585 3.23 25.24 -33.47
N SER A 586 1.91 25.49 -33.44
CA SER A 586 1.33 26.69 -34.04
C SER A 586 1.71 27.88 -33.17
N ARG A 587 2.85 28.50 -33.46
CA ARG A 587 3.41 29.66 -32.74
C ARG A 587 2.44 30.85 -32.71
N PRO A 588 1.96 31.32 -31.55
CA PRO A 588 1.69 32.73 -31.38
C PRO A 588 3.04 33.42 -31.15
N SER A 589 3.39 34.41 -31.98
CA SER A 589 4.64 35.17 -31.81
C SER A 589 4.72 35.79 -30.41
N SER A 590 5.78 35.46 -29.66
CA SER A 590 6.08 36.10 -28.39
C SER A 590 6.64 37.50 -28.62
N PRO A 591 6.09 38.56 -28.01
CA PRO A 591 6.66 39.91 -28.10
C PRO A 591 8.02 40.06 -27.38
N THR A 592 8.47 39.04 -26.64
CA THR A 592 9.76 39.01 -25.94
C THR A 592 10.79 38.06 -26.56
N ALA A 593 10.46 37.35 -27.64
CA ALA A 593 11.43 36.53 -28.36
C ALA A 593 12.27 37.40 -29.30
N PHE A 594 13.49 37.72 -28.89
CA PHE A 594 14.50 38.26 -29.79
C PHE A 594 15.04 37.13 -30.66
N ALA A 595 14.47 36.96 -31.85
CA ALA A 595 15.14 36.19 -32.90
C ALA A 595 16.27 37.06 -33.46
N LEU A 596 17.51 36.57 -33.42
CA LEU A 596 18.56 37.10 -34.30
C LEU A 596 18.19 36.69 -35.72
N ASP A 597 18.07 37.65 -36.62
CA ASP A 597 17.87 37.35 -38.04
C ASP A 597 18.95 36.37 -38.53
N PRO A 598 18.58 35.33 -39.30
CA PRO A 598 19.57 34.43 -39.86
C PRO A 598 20.54 35.22 -40.76
N PRO A 599 21.84 34.91 -40.74
CA PRO A 599 22.82 35.62 -41.56
C PRO A 599 22.43 35.49 -43.05
N PRO A 600 22.60 36.56 -43.85
CA PRO A 600 22.17 36.55 -45.24
C PRO A 600 22.93 35.45 -46.00
N SER A 601 22.16 34.60 -46.70
CA SER A 601 22.70 33.51 -47.52
C SER A 601 23.75 34.03 -48.51
N PRO A 602 24.86 33.31 -48.74
CA PRO A 602 25.88 33.74 -49.70
C PRO A 602 25.28 33.79 -51.11
N ARG A 603 25.32 34.98 -51.72
CA ARG A 603 24.89 35.20 -53.11
C ARG A 603 25.59 34.20 -54.05
N LYS A 604 24.81 33.44 -54.81
CA LYS A 604 25.29 32.60 -55.91
C LYS A 604 26.15 33.46 -56.86
N ARG A 605 27.42 33.09 -57.03
CA ARG A 605 28.25 33.58 -58.14
C ARG A 605 27.61 33.16 -59.45
N VAL A 606 27.12 34.14 -60.21
CA VAL A 606 26.77 33.97 -61.61
C VAL A 606 28.08 33.85 -62.40
N ARG A 607 28.28 32.72 -63.09
CA ARG A 607 29.25 32.61 -64.18
C ARG A 607 28.68 33.37 -65.37
N LEU A 608 29.36 34.44 -65.78
CA LEU A 608 29.30 34.94 -67.15
C LEU A 608 30.52 34.38 -67.89
N GLU A 609 30.33 34.12 -69.18
CA GLU A 609 31.22 33.46 -70.14
C GLU A 609 32.68 33.92 -70.11
#